data_AF-A0A939HJP3-F1
#
_entry.id   AF-A0A939HJP3-F1
#
_cell.length_a   1.000
_cell.length_b   1.000
_cell.length_c   1.000
_cell.angle_alpha   90.00
_cell.angle_beta   90.00
_cell.angle_gamma   90.00
#
_symmetry.space_group_name_H-M   'P 1'
#
loop_
_entity.id
_entity.type
_entity.pdbx_description
1 polymer ?
#
loop_
_entity_poly.entity_id
_entity_poly.type
_entity_poly.pdbx_seq_one_letter_code
_entity_poly.pdbx_strand_id
1 'polypeptide(L)'
;MEITNSLSERTPQPVAASDPARLLDEMVSTLESLEAAIAGLQALREYTLAMASRVADFMNDGGAVRPGFDAVRWDSCSAELAQRAVAAEIATATRANDRTLQRQIGQAVELLDRFPLTFNALAEGRINLAHARVIQEVGMVLDEPGALSRYEAVVVAFAEQQAPGRVRRMAVREAEKVQPEPLSNRHEQAHEERRVWVTPLPDAWPNSQRCCPQPWHTASTTESPRWRTRMQKRWQSGHLTLLNCVGALN
;
A
#
# COMPACT_ATOMS: atom_id res chain seq x y z
N MET A 1 75.07 11.23 44.02
CA MET A 1 74.96 11.75 42.64
C MET A 1 73.57 11.39 42.15
N GLU A 2 72.67 12.35 42.25
CA GLU A 2 71.29 12.27 41.80
C GLU A 2 71.28 12.30 40.27
N ILE A 3 70.60 11.34 39.64
CA ILE A 3 70.21 11.46 38.24
C ILE A 3 68.69 11.63 38.26
N THR A 4 68.27 12.89 38.26
CA THR A 4 66.92 13.32 37.93
C THR A 4 66.73 13.14 36.43
N ASN A 5 66.07 12.06 36.01
CA ASN A 5 65.53 11.98 34.66
C ASN A 5 64.01 12.18 34.71
N SER A 6 63.64 13.46 34.71
CA SER A 6 62.31 13.95 34.40
C SER A 6 62.02 13.72 32.91
N LEU A 7 61.25 12.68 32.59
CA LEU A 7 60.70 12.52 31.24
C LEU A 7 59.21 12.18 31.30
N SER A 8 58.44 13.26 31.16
CA SER A 8 57.13 13.31 30.52
C SER A 8 56.06 12.43 31.14
N GLU A 9 55.39 12.98 32.14
CA GLU A 9 53.94 12.82 32.24
C GLU A 9 53.34 13.26 30.91
N ARG A 10 53.17 12.30 30.00
CA ARG A 10 52.28 12.44 28.86
C ARG A 10 50.89 12.45 29.48
N THR A 11 50.45 13.62 29.93
CA THR A 11 49.06 13.84 30.32
C THR A 11 48.24 13.28 29.17
N PRO A 12 47.38 12.26 29.38
CA PRO A 12 46.43 11.87 28.37
C PRO A 12 45.63 13.13 28.08
N GLN A 13 45.83 13.69 26.89
CA GLN A 13 44.99 14.77 26.40
C GLN A 13 43.55 14.31 26.63
N PRO A 14 42.71 15.10 27.31
CA PRO A 14 41.34 14.69 27.55
C PRO A 14 40.78 14.40 26.17
N VAL A 15 40.42 13.14 25.93
CA VAL A 15 39.62 12.75 24.77
C VAL A 15 38.48 13.74 24.82
N ALA A 16 38.49 14.71 23.90
CA ALA A 16 37.61 15.86 23.97
C ALA A 16 36.22 15.31 24.23
N ALA A 17 35.66 15.63 25.39
CA ALA A 17 34.29 15.27 25.71
C ALA A 17 33.49 15.70 24.48
N SER A 18 32.95 14.72 23.74
CA SER A 18 32.32 14.98 22.45
C SER A 18 31.39 16.17 22.65
N ASP A 19 31.60 17.24 21.88
CA ASP A 19 30.76 18.42 21.96
C ASP A 19 29.30 17.95 21.85
N PRO A 20 28.47 18.12 22.89
CA PRO A 20 27.13 17.55 22.91
C PRO A 20 26.30 18.07 21.73
N ALA A 21 26.60 19.26 21.21
CA ALA A 21 25.97 19.79 20.01
C ALA A 21 26.33 18.97 18.76
N ARG A 22 27.61 18.61 18.56
CA ARG A 22 28.04 17.77 17.43
C ARG A 22 27.45 16.38 17.47
N LEU A 23 27.38 15.76 18.64
CA LEU A 23 26.75 14.46 18.80
C LEU A 23 25.26 14.51 18.43
N LEU A 24 24.55 15.57 18.87
CA LEU A 24 23.16 15.78 18.50
C LEU A 24 23.00 15.98 16.98
N ASP A 25 23.87 16.75 16.34
CA ASP A 25 23.84 16.95 14.88
C ASP A 25 24.03 15.62 14.12
N GLU A 26 24.96 14.77 14.55
CA GLU A 26 25.16 13.42 13.97
C GLU A 26 23.94 12.53 14.15
N MET A 27 23.31 12.56 15.33
CA MET A 27 22.09 11.81 15.61
C MET A 27 20.91 12.30 14.77
N VAL A 28 20.76 13.62 14.60
CA VAL A 28 19.72 14.23 13.76
C VAL A 28 19.92 13.80 12.31
N SER A 29 21.14 13.92 11.77
CA SER A 29 21.44 13.50 10.40
C SER A 29 21.19 12.00 10.16
N THR A 30 21.51 11.17 11.16
CA THR A 30 21.20 9.73 11.12
C THR A 30 19.69 9.49 11.09
N LEU A 31 18.92 10.21 11.91
CA LEU A 31 17.47 10.08 11.96
C LEU A 31 16.82 10.55 10.66
N GLU A 32 17.27 11.65 10.07
CA GLU A 32 16.82 12.13 8.76
C GLU A 32 17.06 11.07 7.66
N SER A 33 18.23 10.44 7.67
CA SER A 33 18.56 9.36 6.73
C SER A 33 17.66 8.13 6.90
N LEU A 34 17.32 7.77 8.15
CA LEU A 34 16.40 6.67 8.45
C LEU A 34 14.97 6.97 8.01
N GLU A 35 14.48 8.19 8.26
CA GLU A 35 13.14 8.61 7.82
C GLU A 35 13.03 8.60 6.29
N ALA A 36 14.07 9.05 5.57
CA ALA A 36 14.11 8.98 4.11
C ALA A 36 14.09 7.52 3.61
N ALA A 37 14.83 6.61 4.26
CA ALA A 37 14.81 5.19 3.92
C ALA A 37 13.44 4.53 4.20
N ILE A 38 12.79 4.89 5.31
CA ILE A 38 11.43 4.42 5.65
C ILE A 38 10.43 4.90 4.59
N ALA A 39 10.51 6.16 4.18
CA ALA A 39 9.68 6.71 3.11
C ALA A 39 9.86 5.97 1.78
N GLY A 40 11.11 5.68 1.38
CA GLY A 40 11.41 4.89 0.19
C GLY A 40 10.84 3.46 0.25
N LEU A 41 10.95 2.79 1.42
CA LEU A 41 10.34 1.46 1.62
C LEU A 41 8.80 1.51 1.60
N GLN A 42 8.21 2.58 2.13
CA GLN A 42 6.78 2.81 2.03
C GLN A 42 6.35 3.03 0.57
N ALA A 43 7.10 3.79 -0.23
CA ALA A 43 6.83 3.95 -1.66
C ALA A 43 6.86 2.61 -2.41
N LEU A 44 7.86 1.77 -2.14
CA LEU A 44 7.95 0.44 -2.75
C LEU A 44 6.77 -0.45 -2.37
N ARG A 45 6.32 -0.36 -1.12
CA ARG A 45 5.11 -1.06 -0.66
C ARG A 45 3.87 -0.59 -1.45
N GLU A 46 3.67 0.71 -1.60
CA GLU A 46 2.56 1.26 -2.37
C GLU A 46 2.63 0.82 -3.84
N TYR A 47 3.81 0.92 -4.47
CA TYR A 47 4.02 0.41 -5.84
C TYR A 47 3.64 -1.07 -5.97
N THR A 48 4.06 -1.90 -5.02
CA THR A 48 3.75 -3.34 -5.03
C THR A 48 2.24 -3.59 -4.91
N LEU A 49 1.54 -2.83 -4.07
CA LEU A 49 0.08 -2.93 -3.94
C LEU A 49 -0.66 -2.49 -5.21
N ALA A 50 -0.21 -1.41 -5.85
CA ALA A 50 -0.76 -0.98 -7.13
C ALA A 50 -0.55 -2.03 -8.23
N MET A 51 0.65 -2.62 -8.29
CA MET A 51 0.96 -3.70 -9.23
C MET A 51 0.14 -4.96 -8.97
N ALA A 52 -0.22 -5.25 -7.72
CA ALA A 52 -1.12 -6.35 -7.40
C ALA A 52 -2.53 -6.14 -8.00
N SER A 53 -3.02 -4.90 -8.06
CA SER A 53 -4.28 -4.60 -8.74
C SER A 53 -4.24 -4.94 -10.23
N ARG A 54 -3.11 -4.67 -10.90
CA ARG A 54 -2.92 -5.06 -12.32
C ARG A 54 -2.91 -6.56 -12.53
N VAL A 55 -2.47 -7.34 -11.55
CA VAL A 55 -2.54 -8.82 -11.60
C VAL A 55 -3.99 -9.30 -11.57
N ALA A 56 -4.86 -8.65 -10.80
CA ALA A 56 -6.29 -8.97 -10.79
C ALA A 56 -6.96 -8.70 -12.14
N ASP A 57 -6.53 -7.68 -12.89
CA ASP A 57 -7.05 -7.41 -14.24
C ASP A 57 -6.76 -8.59 -15.19
N PHE A 58 -5.53 -9.12 -15.16
CA PHE A 58 -5.18 -10.32 -15.95
C PHE A 58 -5.95 -11.58 -15.52
N MET A 59 -6.34 -11.69 -14.24
CA MET A 59 -7.18 -12.78 -13.76
C MET A 59 -8.63 -12.65 -14.26
N ASN A 60 -9.10 -11.43 -14.53
CA ASN A 60 -10.45 -11.17 -15.04
C ASN A 60 -10.61 -11.59 -16.51
N ASP A 61 -9.60 -11.36 -17.35
CA ASP A 61 -9.61 -11.64 -18.80
C ASP A 61 -9.84 -13.13 -19.14
N GLY A 62 -9.69 -14.05 -18.18
CA GLY A 62 -9.93 -15.48 -18.36
C GLY A 62 -11.41 -15.92 -18.25
N GLY A 63 -12.32 -15.02 -17.89
CA GLY A 63 -13.73 -15.33 -17.62
C GLY A 63 -14.62 -15.34 -18.87
N ALA A 64 -14.90 -16.51 -19.45
CA ALA A 64 -15.89 -16.61 -20.53
C ALA A 64 -17.28 -16.15 -20.07
N VAL A 65 -17.88 -15.18 -20.78
CA VAL A 65 -19.26 -14.71 -20.52
C VAL A 65 -20.24 -15.86 -20.72
N ARG A 66 -21.07 -16.16 -19.70
CA ARG A 66 -22.15 -17.14 -19.85
C ARG A 66 -23.21 -16.61 -20.82
N PRO A 67 -23.67 -17.42 -21.80
CA PRO A 67 -24.78 -17.02 -22.68
C PRO A 67 -26.02 -16.69 -21.86
N GLY A 68 -26.64 -15.53 -22.12
CA GLY A 68 -27.88 -15.08 -21.47
C GLY A 68 -27.73 -14.15 -20.26
N PHE A 69 -26.53 -13.65 -19.97
CA PHE A 69 -26.28 -12.63 -18.95
C PHE A 69 -25.83 -11.30 -19.59
N ASP A 70 -26.12 -10.18 -18.94
CA ASP A 70 -25.57 -8.87 -19.33
C ASP A 70 -24.03 -8.92 -19.19
N ALA A 71 -23.35 -8.86 -20.33
CA ALA A 71 -21.90 -8.98 -20.42
C ALA A 71 -21.17 -7.88 -19.61
N VAL A 72 -21.70 -6.64 -19.61
CA VAL A 72 -21.06 -5.50 -18.93
C VAL A 72 -21.12 -5.67 -17.41
N ARG A 73 -22.29 -6.06 -16.90
CA ARG A 73 -22.48 -6.32 -15.48
C ARG A 73 -21.70 -7.56 -15.01
N TRP A 74 -21.63 -8.59 -15.83
CA TRP A 74 -20.85 -9.80 -15.55
C TRP A 74 -19.35 -9.48 -15.44
N ASP A 75 -18.82 -8.74 -16.40
CA ASP A 75 -17.41 -8.34 -16.42
C ASP A 75 -17.04 -7.47 -15.20
N SER A 76 -17.89 -6.49 -14.87
CA SER A 76 -17.71 -5.67 -13.66
C SER A 76 -17.70 -6.49 -12.37
N CYS A 77 -18.60 -7.47 -12.24
CA CYS A 77 -18.66 -8.37 -11.09
C CYS A 77 -17.42 -9.29 -11.02
N SER A 78 -16.98 -9.80 -12.18
CA SER A 78 -15.81 -10.65 -12.29
C SER A 78 -14.53 -9.90 -11.90
N ALA A 79 -14.37 -8.65 -12.36
CA ALA A 79 -13.26 -7.78 -11.99
C ALA A 79 -13.25 -7.52 -10.48
N GLU A 80 -14.41 -7.20 -9.87
CA GLU A 80 -14.51 -7.00 -8.42
C GLU A 80 -14.12 -8.26 -7.63
N LEU A 81 -14.53 -9.45 -8.09
CA LEU A 81 -14.16 -10.73 -7.47
C LEU A 81 -12.66 -11.01 -7.59
N ALA A 82 -12.05 -10.72 -8.74
CA ALA A 82 -10.60 -10.87 -8.94
C ALA A 82 -9.81 -9.95 -7.99
N GLN A 83 -10.21 -8.68 -7.88
CA GLN A 83 -9.59 -7.73 -6.96
C GLN A 83 -9.70 -8.18 -5.50
N ARG A 84 -10.88 -8.67 -5.07
CA ARG A 84 -11.08 -9.24 -3.72
C ARG A 84 -10.24 -10.48 -3.47
N ALA A 85 -10.10 -11.36 -4.46
CA ALA A 85 -9.27 -12.56 -4.33
C ALA A 85 -7.79 -12.22 -4.12
N VAL A 86 -7.27 -11.27 -4.90
CA VAL A 86 -5.89 -10.77 -4.74
C VAL A 86 -5.70 -10.09 -3.39
N ALA A 87 -6.65 -9.25 -2.97
CA ALA A 87 -6.60 -8.63 -1.65
C ALA A 87 -6.61 -9.68 -0.52
N ALA A 88 -7.47 -10.68 -0.57
CA ALA A 88 -7.56 -11.71 0.46
C ALA A 88 -6.25 -12.52 0.60
N GLU A 89 -5.59 -12.84 -0.51
CA GLU A 89 -4.31 -13.55 -0.53
C GLU A 89 -3.21 -12.73 0.17
N ILE A 90 -3.07 -11.46 -0.22
CA ILE A 90 -2.08 -10.56 0.36
C ILE A 90 -2.42 -10.26 1.84
N ALA A 91 -3.69 -10.11 2.19
CA ALA A 91 -4.12 -9.82 3.55
C ALA A 91 -3.78 -10.99 4.48
N THR A 92 -4.00 -12.21 4.01
CA THR A 92 -3.59 -13.44 4.71
C THR A 92 -2.08 -13.50 4.90
N ALA A 93 -1.30 -13.23 3.86
CA ALA A 93 0.17 -13.25 3.91
C ALA A 93 0.76 -12.17 4.83
N THR A 94 0.15 -10.98 4.84
CA THR A 94 0.61 -9.81 5.61
C THR A 94 -0.04 -9.69 6.99
N ARG A 95 -0.97 -10.60 7.34
CA ARG A 95 -1.78 -10.57 8.57
C ARG A 95 -2.58 -9.26 8.74
N ALA A 96 -3.05 -8.71 7.62
CA ALA A 96 -3.89 -7.51 7.58
C ALA A 96 -5.38 -7.88 7.51
N ASN A 97 -6.25 -6.93 7.86
CA ASN A 97 -7.68 -7.07 7.59
C ASN A 97 -7.94 -6.90 6.08
N ASP A 98 -8.74 -7.80 5.51
CA ASP A 98 -9.09 -7.82 4.08
C ASP A 98 -9.61 -6.47 3.57
N ARG A 99 -10.58 -5.85 4.25
CA ARG A 99 -11.13 -4.54 3.87
C ARG A 99 -10.08 -3.43 3.94
N THR A 100 -9.20 -3.48 4.93
CA THR A 100 -8.10 -2.52 5.04
C THR A 100 -7.17 -2.63 3.86
N LEU A 101 -6.83 -3.86 3.45
CA LEU A 101 -5.92 -4.05 2.34
C LEU A 101 -6.55 -3.69 1.00
N GLN A 102 -7.82 -4.04 0.75
CA GLN A 102 -8.52 -3.62 -0.46
C GLN A 102 -8.51 -2.09 -0.61
N ARG A 103 -8.76 -1.36 0.49
CA ARG A 103 -8.62 0.10 0.51
C ARG A 103 -7.19 0.56 0.20
N GLN A 104 -6.18 -0.06 0.79
CA GLN A 104 -4.78 0.30 0.54
C GLN A 104 -4.37 0.07 -0.92
N ILE A 105 -4.85 -1.01 -1.55
CA ILE A 105 -4.64 -1.26 -2.97
C ILE A 105 -5.23 -0.13 -3.80
N GLY A 106 -6.50 0.24 -3.57
CA GLY A 106 -7.14 1.35 -4.28
C GLY A 106 -6.40 2.68 -4.09
N GLN A 107 -5.97 2.98 -2.85
CA GLN A 107 -5.20 4.18 -2.56
C GLN A 107 -3.82 4.19 -3.24
N ALA A 108 -3.18 3.03 -3.37
CA ALA A 108 -1.90 2.88 -4.03
C ALA A 108 -2.02 3.09 -5.55
N VAL A 109 -3.01 2.46 -6.19
CA VAL A 109 -3.32 2.67 -7.61
C VAL A 109 -3.54 4.14 -7.89
N GLU A 110 -4.40 4.79 -7.10
CA GLU A 110 -4.68 6.21 -7.26
C GLU A 110 -3.44 7.09 -7.08
N LEU A 111 -2.60 6.80 -6.08
CA LEU A 111 -1.37 7.56 -5.83
C LEU A 111 -0.42 7.49 -7.04
N LEU A 112 -0.27 6.32 -7.65
CA LEU A 112 0.61 6.13 -8.82
C LEU A 112 0.02 6.76 -10.10
N ASP A 113 -1.28 6.62 -10.31
CA ASP A 113 -1.92 7.02 -11.57
C ASP A 113 -2.24 8.52 -11.62
N ARG A 114 -2.65 9.11 -10.49
CA ARG A 114 -3.11 10.51 -10.42
C ARG A 114 -2.11 11.47 -9.78
N PHE A 115 -1.17 10.98 -8.97
CA PHE A 115 -0.26 11.81 -8.17
C PHE A 115 1.22 11.42 -8.35
N PRO A 116 1.76 11.48 -9.58
CA PRO A 116 3.11 11.03 -9.87
C PRO A 116 4.20 11.86 -9.18
N LEU A 117 4.02 13.18 -8.99
CA LEU A 117 5.03 14.00 -8.29
C LEU A 117 5.09 13.65 -6.81
N THR A 118 3.94 13.37 -6.21
CA THR A 118 3.80 12.95 -4.82
C THR A 118 4.45 11.59 -4.61
N PHE A 119 4.20 10.63 -5.50
CA PHE A 119 4.82 9.31 -5.44
C PHE A 119 6.35 9.41 -5.57
N ASN A 120 6.86 10.19 -6.52
CA ASN A 120 8.30 10.36 -6.71
C ASN A 120 8.97 11.02 -5.48
N ALA A 121 8.35 12.05 -4.90
CA ALA A 121 8.87 12.67 -3.68
C ALA A 121 8.89 11.70 -2.49
N LEU A 122 7.90 10.81 -2.38
CA LEU A 122 7.87 9.74 -1.37
C LEU A 122 8.98 8.71 -1.61
N ALA A 123 9.16 8.27 -2.86
CA ALA A 123 10.17 7.29 -3.24
C ALA A 123 11.61 7.78 -3.00
N GLU A 124 11.84 9.08 -3.20
CA GLU A 124 13.12 9.74 -2.93
C GLU A 124 13.32 10.10 -1.45
N GLY A 125 12.32 9.86 -0.59
CA GLY A 125 12.39 10.20 0.83
C GLY A 125 12.32 11.70 1.14
N ARG A 126 11.95 12.54 0.17
CA ARG A 126 11.73 13.98 0.37
C ARG A 126 10.47 14.29 1.18
N ILE A 127 9.48 13.39 1.12
CA ILE A 127 8.27 13.43 1.95
C ILE A 127 8.00 12.04 2.54
N ASN A 128 7.27 11.98 3.65
CA ASN A 128 6.82 10.71 4.22
C ASN A 128 5.41 10.32 3.72
N LEU A 129 4.97 9.10 4.02
CA LEU A 129 3.66 8.62 3.58
C LEU A 129 2.49 9.46 4.13
N ALA A 130 2.64 10.06 5.32
CA ALA A 130 1.61 10.92 5.89
C ALA A 130 1.39 12.19 5.04
N HIS A 131 2.45 12.78 4.47
CA HIS A 131 2.33 13.86 3.48
C HIS A 131 1.57 13.38 2.25
N ALA A 132 1.98 12.26 1.66
CA ALA A 132 1.35 11.72 0.46
C ALA A 132 -0.15 11.48 0.65
N ARG A 133 -0.56 10.94 1.81
CA ARG A 133 -1.99 10.73 2.12
C ARG A 133 -2.79 12.02 2.22
N VAL A 134 -2.22 13.07 2.82
CA VAL A 134 -2.89 14.37 2.91
C VAL A 134 -3.06 15.00 1.52
N ILE A 135 -2.02 14.94 0.69
CA ILE A 135 -2.03 15.48 -0.67
C ILE A 135 -3.11 14.77 -1.51
N GLN A 136 -3.10 13.43 -1.46
CA GLN A 136 -4.08 12.58 -2.13
C GLN A 136 -5.50 12.89 -1.65
N GLU A 137 -5.76 12.83 -0.33
CA GLU A 137 -7.11 13.04 0.25
C GLU A 137 -7.76 14.35 -0.21
N VAL A 138 -6.99 15.44 -0.23
CA VAL A 138 -7.50 16.75 -0.65
C VAL A 138 -7.57 16.86 -2.17
N GLY A 139 -6.59 16.30 -2.89
CA GLY A 139 -6.53 16.35 -4.35
C GLY A 139 -7.57 15.48 -5.06
N MET A 140 -8.14 14.47 -4.39
CA MET A 140 -9.15 13.59 -5.00
C MET A 140 -10.37 14.35 -5.55
N VAL A 141 -10.68 15.54 -5.00
CA VAL A 141 -11.79 16.40 -5.43
C VAL A 141 -11.54 17.04 -6.80
N LEU A 142 -10.28 17.11 -7.25
CA LEU A 142 -9.90 17.74 -8.50
C LEU A 142 -9.96 16.73 -9.65
N ASP A 143 -11.04 16.81 -10.45
CA ASP A 143 -11.25 15.93 -11.60
C ASP A 143 -10.53 16.41 -12.87
N GLU A 144 -10.24 17.71 -13.00
CA GLU A 144 -9.54 18.26 -14.16
C GLU A 144 -8.03 17.99 -14.05
N PRO A 145 -7.40 17.26 -14.99
CA PRO A 145 -6.01 16.82 -14.85
C PRO A 145 -5.01 17.96 -14.70
N GLY A 146 -5.17 19.08 -15.44
CA GLY A 146 -4.26 20.22 -15.36
C GLY A 146 -4.34 20.95 -14.01
N ALA A 147 -5.54 21.07 -13.46
CA ALA A 147 -5.84 21.55 -12.12
C ALA A 147 -5.15 20.69 -11.05
N LEU A 148 -5.31 19.37 -11.16
CA LEU A 148 -4.67 18.42 -10.26
C LEU A 148 -3.15 18.53 -10.31
N SER A 149 -2.55 18.59 -11.50
CA SER A 149 -1.09 18.72 -11.63
C SER A 149 -0.55 20.04 -11.06
N ARG A 150 -1.26 21.17 -11.22
CA ARG A 150 -0.87 22.46 -10.62
C ARG A 150 -0.95 22.41 -9.10
N TYR A 151 -2.05 21.88 -8.57
CA TYR A 151 -2.23 21.66 -7.14
C TYR A 151 -1.10 20.78 -6.58
N GLU A 152 -0.84 19.64 -7.23
CA GLU A 152 0.16 18.68 -6.79
C GLU A 152 1.55 19.33 -6.70
N ALA A 153 1.98 20.03 -7.75
CA ALA A 153 3.29 20.67 -7.79
C ALA A 153 3.49 21.69 -6.65
N VAL A 154 2.47 22.51 -6.35
CA VAL A 154 2.53 23.52 -5.28
C VAL A 154 2.57 22.86 -3.91
N VAL A 155 1.74 21.85 -3.68
CA VAL A 155 1.61 21.23 -2.36
C VAL A 155 2.81 20.33 -2.05
N VAL A 156 3.35 19.59 -3.03
CA VAL A 156 4.57 18.78 -2.85
C VAL A 156 5.75 19.67 -2.46
N ALA A 157 5.98 20.77 -3.19
CA ALA A 157 7.07 21.70 -2.86
C ALA A 157 6.95 22.29 -1.44
N PHE A 158 5.71 22.53 -0.97
CA PHE A 158 5.48 22.97 0.40
C PHE A 158 5.69 21.84 1.43
N ALA A 159 5.32 20.60 1.10
CA ALA A 159 5.41 19.44 1.99
C ALA A 159 6.85 19.02 2.30
N GLU A 160 7.80 19.26 1.41
CA GLU A 160 9.23 18.97 1.63
C GLU A 160 9.84 19.77 2.78
N GLN A 161 9.23 20.90 3.13
CA GLN A 161 9.78 21.86 4.10
C GLN A 161 8.95 21.95 5.38
N GLN A 162 7.88 21.16 5.51
CA GLN A 162 6.89 21.34 6.57
C GLN A 162 6.42 20.02 7.15
N ALA A 163 5.96 20.07 8.39
CA ALA A 163 5.33 18.91 9.04
C ALA A 163 3.94 18.60 8.44
N PRO A 164 3.46 17.35 8.48
CA PRO A 164 2.23 16.94 7.80
C PRO A 164 0.98 17.71 8.21
N GLY A 165 0.88 18.09 9.49
CA GLY A 165 -0.24 18.87 10.01
C GLY A 165 -0.40 20.25 9.37
N ARG A 166 0.70 20.87 8.90
CA ARG A 166 0.65 22.16 8.19
C ARG A 166 0.29 22.00 6.72
N VAL A 167 0.73 20.91 6.10
CA VAL A 167 0.45 20.60 4.68
C VAL A 167 -1.04 20.57 4.41
N ARG A 168 -1.85 19.99 5.30
CA ARG A 168 -3.31 19.88 5.09
C ARG A 168 -4.01 21.22 4.88
N ARG A 169 -3.67 22.24 5.68
CA ARG A 169 -4.28 23.57 5.56
C ARG A 169 -3.90 24.25 4.25
N MET A 170 -2.64 24.10 3.85
CA MET A 170 -2.15 24.63 2.57
C MET A 170 -2.79 23.91 1.38
N ALA A 171 -2.87 22.58 1.45
CA ALA A 171 -3.52 21.75 0.45
C ALA A 171 -4.99 22.17 0.22
N VAL A 172 -5.78 22.28 1.29
CA VAL A 172 -7.19 22.70 1.20
C VAL A 172 -7.30 24.07 0.52
N ARG A 173 -6.49 25.04 0.95
CA ARG A 173 -6.46 26.38 0.34
C ARG A 173 -6.09 26.32 -1.15
N GLU A 174 -5.17 25.45 -1.54
CA GLU A 174 -4.76 25.33 -2.94
C GLU A 174 -5.85 24.67 -3.80
N ALA A 175 -6.53 23.65 -3.29
CA ALA A 175 -7.66 23.02 -3.96
C ALA A 175 -8.83 24.00 -4.17
N GLU A 176 -9.15 24.82 -3.15
CA GLU A 176 -10.20 25.85 -3.22
C GLU A 176 -9.94 26.94 -4.29
N LYS A 177 -8.68 27.24 -4.61
CA LYS A 177 -8.35 28.19 -5.69
C LYS A 177 -8.72 27.65 -7.07
N VAL A 178 -8.72 26.33 -7.21
CA VAL A 178 -8.90 25.62 -8.47
C VAL A 178 -10.38 25.30 -8.72
N GLN A 179 -11.15 25.04 -7.66
CA GLN A 179 -12.61 24.93 -7.71
C GLN A 179 -13.24 25.79 -6.59
N PRO A 180 -14.03 26.84 -6.93
CA PRO A 180 -14.66 27.70 -5.93
C PRO A 180 -15.82 27.04 -5.15
N GLU A 181 -16.16 25.77 -5.41
CA GLU A 181 -17.18 25.08 -4.61
C GLU A 181 -16.59 24.56 -3.29
N PRO A 182 -17.28 24.77 -2.16
CA PRO A 182 -16.72 24.54 -0.84
C PRO A 182 -16.41 23.06 -0.59
N LEU A 183 -15.18 22.79 -0.10
CA LEU A 183 -14.59 21.48 0.19
C LEU A 183 -15.29 20.68 1.32
N SER A 184 -16.47 21.10 1.78
CA SER A 184 -17.00 20.70 3.09
C SER A 184 -17.76 19.37 3.15
N ASN A 185 -17.91 18.59 2.08
CA ASN A 185 -18.85 17.45 2.07
C ASN A 185 -18.30 16.08 1.65
N ARG A 186 -17.07 15.71 2.02
CA ARG A 186 -16.61 14.29 1.90
C ARG A 186 -15.91 13.69 3.12
N HIS A 187 -15.71 14.47 4.20
CA HIS A 187 -15.24 13.93 5.49
C HIS A 187 -16.23 12.96 6.13
N GLU A 188 -17.52 13.13 5.85
CA GLU A 188 -18.57 12.21 6.32
C GLU A 188 -18.53 10.88 5.56
N GLN A 189 -18.24 10.85 4.25
CA GLN A 189 -18.23 9.59 3.49
C GLN A 189 -17.16 8.60 3.98
N ALA A 190 -15.96 9.09 4.31
CA ALA A 190 -14.89 8.26 4.87
C ALA A 190 -15.13 7.82 6.34
N HIS A 191 -16.08 8.46 7.04
CA HIS A 191 -16.50 8.11 8.41
C HIS A 191 -17.81 7.31 8.45
N GLU A 192 -18.63 7.39 7.39
CA GLU A 192 -19.95 6.77 7.24
C GLU A 192 -19.88 5.38 6.61
N GLU A 193 -18.77 5.04 5.94
CA GLU A 193 -18.37 3.65 5.66
C GLU A 193 -18.12 2.81 6.94
N ARG A 194 -18.22 3.43 8.13
CA ARG A 194 -18.35 2.75 9.43
C ARG A 194 -19.80 2.51 9.89
N ARG A 195 -20.78 2.46 8.98
CA ARG A 195 -22.11 1.91 9.30
C ARG A 195 -22.58 0.91 8.25
N VAL A 196 -22.94 -0.26 8.77
CA VAL A 196 -23.69 -1.29 8.06
C VAL A 196 -25.09 -0.74 7.83
N TRP A 197 -25.49 -0.58 6.57
CA TRP A 197 -26.90 -0.48 6.22
C TRP A 197 -27.39 -1.89 5.88
N VAL A 198 -28.22 -2.45 6.76
CA VAL A 198 -29.12 -3.53 6.39
C VAL A 198 -30.31 -2.85 5.74
N THR A 199 -30.52 -3.04 4.44
CA THR A 199 -31.81 -2.76 3.82
C THR A 199 -32.76 -3.85 4.31
N PRO A 200 -33.77 -3.57 5.16
CA PRO A 200 -34.80 -4.54 5.44
C PRO A 200 -35.57 -4.74 4.13
N LEU A 201 -35.38 -5.90 3.52
CA LEU A 201 -36.30 -6.38 2.50
C LEU A 201 -37.67 -6.50 3.17
N PRO A 202 -38.77 -5.97 2.61
CA PRO A 202 -40.10 -6.30 3.09
C PRO A 202 -40.20 -7.82 3.12
N ASP A 203 -40.55 -8.38 4.29
CA ASP A 203 -40.71 -9.81 4.48
C ASP A 203 -41.69 -10.39 3.46
N ALA A 204 -41.13 -10.89 2.36
CA ALA A 204 -41.82 -11.63 1.34
C ALA A 204 -40.80 -12.53 0.65
N TRP A 205 -40.48 -13.67 1.27
CA TRP A 205 -40.23 -14.86 0.47
C TRP A 205 -41.59 -15.36 0.00
N PRO A 206 -41.87 -15.27 -1.32
CA PRO A 206 -41.55 -16.42 -2.15
C PRO A 206 -41.18 -16.04 -3.60
N ASN A 207 -39.89 -16.12 -3.95
CA ASN A 207 -39.46 -17.06 -4.99
C ASN A 207 -37.94 -17.24 -4.91
N SER A 208 -37.55 -18.50 -4.81
CA SER A 208 -36.18 -18.96 -4.81
C SER A 208 -35.51 -18.67 -6.15
N GLN A 209 -34.35 -18.01 -6.13
CA GLN A 209 -33.23 -18.33 -7.02
C GLN A 209 -31.94 -17.74 -6.44
N ARG A 210 -31.33 -18.53 -5.57
CA ARG A 210 -29.97 -18.34 -5.06
C ARG A 210 -28.98 -18.47 -6.20
N CYS A 211 -28.07 -17.51 -6.31
CA CYS A 211 -26.68 -17.78 -6.67
C CYS A 211 -26.00 -18.51 -5.50
N CYS A 212 -26.29 -19.80 -5.35
CA CYS A 212 -25.40 -20.74 -4.69
C CYS A 212 -25.16 -21.86 -5.69
N PRO A 213 -23.94 -22.07 -6.20
CA PRO A 213 -23.60 -23.39 -6.66
C PRO A 213 -23.42 -24.25 -5.40
N GLN A 214 -24.34 -25.19 -5.16
CA GLN A 214 -24.03 -26.58 -4.77
C GLN A 214 -25.30 -27.32 -4.31
N PRO A 215 -25.27 -28.66 -4.44
CA PRO A 215 -25.20 -29.43 -3.21
C PRO A 215 -24.13 -30.52 -3.27
N TRP A 216 -23.27 -30.51 -2.26
CA TRP A 216 -22.65 -31.70 -1.69
C TRP A 216 -23.68 -32.34 -0.74
N HIS A 217 -23.95 -33.63 -0.94
CA HIS A 217 -24.50 -34.56 0.06
C HIS A 217 -23.43 -35.66 0.19
N THR A 218 -23.05 -36.23 1.33
CA THR A 218 -23.60 -36.32 2.70
C THR A 218 -22.42 -36.58 3.66
N ALA A 219 -22.62 -36.25 4.92
CA ALA A 219 -21.68 -36.42 6.03
C ALA A 219 -21.17 -37.86 6.21
N SER A 220 -19.90 -37.98 6.57
CA SER A 220 -19.50 -38.80 7.72
C SER A 220 -18.32 -38.14 8.45
N THR A 221 -18.36 -38.32 9.76
CA THR A 221 -17.65 -37.59 10.80
C THR A 221 -16.15 -37.85 10.84
N THR A 222 -15.44 -36.88 11.42
CA THR A 222 -14.21 -37.02 12.24
C THR A 222 -12.88 -36.66 11.55
N GLU A 223 -12.23 -35.65 12.15
CA GLU A 223 -10.79 -35.30 12.13
C GLU A 223 -10.17 -34.55 10.92
N SER A 224 -9.90 -33.27 11.17
CA SER A 224 -8.85 -32.43 10.54
C SER A 224 -7.44 -32.87 11.02
N PRO A 225 -6.28 -32.51 10.41
CA PRO A 225 -5.96 -31.93 9.08
C PRO A 225 -4.80 -32.69 8.36
N ARG A 226 -4.98 -33.16 7.12
CA ARG A 226 -3.92 -33.89 6.35
C ARG A 226 -3.85 -33.56 4.85
N TRP A 227 -4.21 -32.34 4.44
CA TRP A 227 -4.27 -31.99 3.02
C TRP A 227 -2.90 -31.78 2.34
N ARG A 228 -1.77 -31.84 3.08
CA ARG A 228 -0.43 -31.52 2.54
C ARG A 228 0.36 -32.69 1.93
N THR A 229 -0.19 -33.89 1.73
CA THR A 229 0.66 -35.04 1.28
C THR A 229 0.10 -35.94 0.17
N ARG A 230 -0.97 -35.54 -0.54
CA ARG A 230 -1.57 -36.41 -1.57
C ARG A 230 -1.74 -35.86 -2.98
N MET A 231 -1.30 -34.63 -3.27
CA MET A 231 -1.07 -34.19 -4.65
C MET A 231 0.36 -34.48 -5.15
N GLN A 232 1.28 -34.88 -4.27
CA GLN A 232 2.68 -35.15 -4.60
C GLN A 232 2.98 -36.57 -5.10
N LYS A 233 1.98 -37.48 -5.16
CA LYS A 233 2.19 -38.90 -5.56
C LYS A 233 1.52 -39.33 -6.88
N ARG A 234 1.00 -38.40 -7.69
CA ARG A 234 0.45 -38.74 -9.02
C ARG A 234 1.01 -37.92 -10.18
N TRP A 235 2.09 -37.17 -9.91
CA TRP A 235 2.92 -36.51 -10.92
C TRP A 235 4.37 -37.05 -10.94
N GLN A 236 4.68 -38.09 -10.16
CA GLN A 236 5.97 -38.80 -10.18
C GLN A 236 5.89 -40.13 -10.93
N SER A 237 5.44 -40.07 -12.19
CA SER A 237 5.55 -41.19 -13.14
C SER A 237 5.88 -40.62 -14.51
N GLY A 238 7.11 -40.16 -14.64
CA GLY A 238 7.66 -39.56 -15.85
C GLY A 238 9.10 -39.12 -15.59
N HIS A 239 10.01 -40.09 -15.54
CA HIS A 239 11.41 -39.91 -15.24
C HIS A 239 12.20 -39.51 -16.50
N LEU A 240 13.21 -38.64 -16.30
CA LEU A 240 14.48 -38.48 -17.07
C LEU A 240 14.35 -37.88 -18.49
N THR A 241 15.09 -36.84 -18.91
CA THR A 241 16.52 -36.51 -18.73
C THR A 241 16.72 -35.09 -19.34
N LEU A 242 17.41 -34.11 -18.75
CA LEU A 242 18.79 -33.66 -19.04
C LEU A 242 18.83 -32.17 -18.58
N LEU A 243 19.66 -31.79 -17.61
CA LEU A 243 21.03 -31.26 -17.77
C LEU A 243 21.07 -29.72 -17.76
N ASN A 244 21.70 -29.19 -16.71
CA ASN A 244 22.45 -27.93 -16.60
C ASN A 244 21.98 -26.67 -17.35
N CYS A 245 21.76 -25.59 -16.58
CA CYS A 245 22.49 -24.33 -16.79
C CYS A 245 22.42 -23.47 -15.51
N VAL A 246 23.45 -23.60 -14.67
CA VAL A 246 23.87 -22.58 -13.70
C VAL A 246 25.11 -21.90 -14.29
N GLY A 247 25.09 -20.58 -14.35
CA GLY A 247 26.19 -19.71 -14.77
C GLY A 247 25.64 -18.30 -14.88
N ALA A 248 25.48 -17.57 -13.77
CA ALA A 248 26.52 -16.79 -13.07
C ALA A 248 26.86 -15.49 -13.82
N LEU A 249 26.60 -14.38 -13.11
CA LEU A 249 27.24 -13.07 -13.21
C LEU A 249 28.53 -13.05 -14.05
N ASN A 250 28.47 -12.36 -15.19
CA ASN A 250 29.23 -11.13 -15.46
C ASN A 250 28.68 -10.48 -16.74
#